data_AF-A0A1Y3AVP7-F1
#
_entry.id   AF-A0A1Y3AVP7-F1
#
_cell.length_a   1.000
_cell.length_b   1.000
_cell.length_c   1.000
_cell.angle_alpha   90.00
_cell.angle_beta   90.00
_cell.angle_gamma   90.00
#
_symmetry.space_group_name_H-M   'P 1'
#
loop_
_entity.id
_entity.type
_entity.pdbx_description
1 polymer ?
#
loop_
_entity_poly.entity_id
_entity_poly.type
_entity_poly.pdbx_seq_one_letter_code
_entity_poly.pdbx_strand_id
1 'polypeptide(L)' 'MIIDSVQESLERRFGKSGGRIPIVPSEAFQKRISGASEKDIVLSGLDYTMERSARQIMRTVQKYNLGLDLRTAAYTH' A
#
# COMPACT_ATOMS: atom_id res chain seq x y z
N MET A 1 8.34 -17.54 -0.73
CA MET A 1 8.15 -17.60 -2.20
C MET A 1 8.73 -16.39 -2.93
N ILE A 2 8.26 -15.16 -2.71
CA ILE A 2 8.84 -13.97 -3.40
C ILE A 2 10.26 -13.66 -2.88
N ILE A 3 10.46 -13.65 -1.55
CA ILE A 3 11.75 -13.33 -0.95
C ILE A 3 12.82 -14.36 -1.34
N ASP A 4 12.45 -15.64 -1.37
CA ASP A 4 13.36 -16.72 -1.79
C ASP A 4 13.76 -16.59 -3.27
N SER A 5 12.82 -16.20 -4.14
CA SER A 5 13.10 -15.96 -5.57
C SER A 5 14.06 -14.79 -5.79
N VAL A 6 13.94 -13.72 -5.01
CA VAL A 6 14.86 -12.57 -5.08
C VAL A 6 16.24 -12.98 -4.57
N GLN A 7 16.30 -13.73 -3.47
CA GLN A 7 17.56 -14.23 -2.92
C GLN A 7 18.29 -15.11 -3.93
N GLU A 8 17.60 -16.08 -4.52
CA GLU A 8 18.18 -16.98 -5.53
C GLU A 8 18.67 -16.21 -6.77
N SER A 9 17.93 -15.19 -7.21
CA SER A 9 18.32 -14.36 -8.35
C SER A 9 19.61 -13.57 -8.09
N LEU A 10 19.79 -13.04 -6.88
CA LEU A 10 21.02 -12.34 -6.48
C LEU A 10 22.19 -13.31 -6.34
N GLU A 11 21.99 -14.47 -5.72
CA GLU A 11 23.02 -15.50 -5.57
C GLU A 11 23.51 -16.05 -6.93
N ARG A 12 22.61 -16.19 -7.91
CA ARG A 12 22.95 -16.58 -9.29
C ARG A 12 23.73 -15.49 -10.03
N ARG A 13 23.41 -14.20 -9.84
CA ARG A 13 24.04 -13.07 -10.56
C ARG A 13 25.40 -12.67 -10.00
N PHE A 14 25.54 -12.64 -8.67
CA PHE A 14 26.76 -12.17 -8.01
C PHE A 14 27.78 -13.29 -7.74
N GLY A 15 27.39 -14.56 -7.96
CA GLY A 15 28.24 -15.72 -7.72
C GLY A 15 28.58 -15.91 -6.24
N LYS A 16 29.14 -17.08 -5.89
CA LYS A 16 29.49 -17.41 -4.50
C LYS A 16 30.68 -16.61 -3.94
N SER A 17 31.31 -15.76 -4.75
CA SER A 17 32.49 -14.97 -4.38
C SER A 17 32.23 -13.93 -3.28
N GLY A 18 30.96 -13.51 -3.10
CA GLY A 18 30.53 -12.57 -2.05
C GLY A 18 29.85 -13.20 -0.83
N GLY A 19 29.75 -14.54 -0.76
CA GLY A 19 29.00 -15.24 0.29
C GLY A 19 27.48 -15.32 0.05
N ARG A 20 26.74 -15.96 0.96
CA ARG A 20 25.27 -15.97 0.94
C ARG A 20 24.76 -14.54 1.16
N ILE A 21 23.80 -14.10 0.36
CA ILE A 21 23.13 -12.80 0.51
C ILE A 21 21.76 -13.07 1.14
N PRO A 22 21.65 -13.16 2.48
CA PRO A 22 20.38 -13.46 3.12
C PRO A 22 19.43 -12.28 2.95
N ILE A 23 18.34 -12.48 2.21
CA ILE A 23 17.26 -11.51 2.16
C ILE A 23 16.28 -11.89 3.26
N VAL A 24 16.43 -11.25 4.41
CA VAL A 24 15.53 -11.46 5.54
C VAL A 24 14.42 -10.40 5.49
N PRO A 25 13.15 -10.79 5.61
CA PRO A 25 12.05 -9.83 5.73
C PRO A 25 12.25 -8.94 6.97
N SER A 26 12.01 -7.64 6.83
CA SER A 26 11.99 -6.73 7.98
C SER A 26 10.83 -7.08 8.92
N GLU A 27 10.91 -6.73 10.21
CA GLU A 27 9.84 -7.05 11.17
C GLU A 27 8.46 -6.56 10.72
N ALA A 28 8.39 -5.36 10.14
CA ALA A 28 7.15 -4.81 9.60
C ALA A 28 6.60 -5.63 8.42
N PHE A 29 7.49 -6.16 7.56
CA PHE A 29 7.11 -6.99 6.44
C PHE A 29 6.73 -8.41 6.88
N GLN A 30 7.43 -8.96 7.87
CA GLN A 30 7.11 -10.27 8.47
C GLN A 30 5.70 -10.28 9.08
N LYS A 31 5.32 -9.21 9.79
CA LYS A 31 3.96 -9.00 10.32
C LYS A 31 2.88 -8.90 9.23
N ARG A 32 3.24 -8.44 8.02
CA ARG A 32 2.31 -8.37 6.88
C ARG A 32 2.25 -9.70 6.11
N ILE A 33 3.36 -10.43 6.02
CA ILE A 33 3.43 -11.77 5.39
C ILE A 33 2.59 -12.79 6.16
N SER A 34 2.51 -12.68 7.49
CA SER A 34 1.71 -13.58 8.33
C SER A 34 0.19 -13.53 8.06
N GLY A 35 -0.23 -12.74 7.07
CA GLY A 35 -1.63 -12.50 6.73
C GLY A 35 -2.11 -11.23 7.44
N ALA A 36 -2.95 -10.47 6.74
CA ALA A 36 -3.66 -9.37 7.38
C ALA A 36 -4.69 -9.95 8.36
N SER A 37 -4.62 -9.55 9.63
CA SER A 37 -5.68 -9.83 10.59
C SER A 37 -6.99 -9.17 10.11
N GLU A 38 -8.15 -9.65 10.59
CA GLU A 38 -9.43 -8.96 10.38
C GLU A 38 -9.33 -7.48 10.76
N LYS A 39 -8.62 -7.16 11.87
CA LYS A 39 -8.35 -5.78 12.27
C LYS A 39 -7.56 -5.00 11.22
N ASP A 40 -6.56 -5.62 10.61
CA ASP A 40 -5.71 -4.98 9.60
C ASP A 40 -6.48 -4.77 8.29
N ILE A 41 -7.35 -5.71 7.92
CA ILE A 41 -8.25 -5.61 6.76
C ILE A 41 -9.24 -4.47 6.98
N VAL A 42 -9.88 -4.40 8.15
CA VAL A 42 -10.83 -3.33 8.47
C VAL A 42 -10.13 -1.97 8.45
N LEU A 43 -8.96 -1.84 9.08
CA LEU A 43 -8.24 -0.57 9.13
C LEU A 43 -7.79 -0.13 7.74
N SER A 44 -7.14 -1.02 6.98
CA SER A 44 -6.67 -0.70 5.62
C SER A 44 -7.82 -0.46 4.63
N GLY A 45 -8.94 -1.18 4.78
CA GLY A 45 -10.15 -0.96 4.00
C GLY A 45 -10.80 0.39 4.30
N LEU A 46 -10.87 0.77 5.57
CA LEU A 46 -11.35 2.08 5.99
C LEU A 46 -10.46 3.20 5.46
N ASP A 47 -9.14 3.09 5.64
CA ASP A 47 -8.18 4.09 5.15
C ASP A 47 -8.30 4.25 3.63
N TYR A 48 -8.36 3.13 2.89
CA TYR A 48 -8.50 3.16 1.44
C TYR A 48 -9.81 3.80 0.98
N THR A 49 -10.93 3.44 1.60
CA THR A 49 -12.24 3.99 1.22
C THR A 49 -12.35 5.46 1.55
N MET A 50 -11.89 5.89 2.73
CA MET A 50 -11.87 7.29 3.14
C MET A 50 -10.98 8.13 2.23
N GLU A 51 -9.78 7.66 1.90
CA GLU A 51 -8.87 8.37 1.01
C GLU A 51 -9.48 8.49 -0.40
N ARG A 52 -10.06 7.41 -0.92
CA ARG A 52 -10.70 7.41 -2.23
C ARG A 52 -11.87 8.39 -2.29
N SER A 53 -12.76 8.37 -1.30
CA SER A 53 -13.91 9.27 -1.20
C SER A 53 -13.47 10.72 -1.09
N ALA A 54 -12.48 11.01 -0.24
CA ALA A 54 -11.93 12.35 -0.10
C ALA A 54 -11.35 12.88 -1.43
N ARG A 55 -10.60 12.05 -2.16
CA ARG A 55 -10.07 12.41 -3.48
C ARG A 55 -11.18 12.68 -4.50
N GLN A 56 -12.28 11.93 -4.47
CA GLN A 56 -13.44 12.18 -5.34
C GLN A 56 -14.11 13.50 -5.02
N ILE A 57 -14.38 13.79 -3.74
CA ILE A 57 -14.97 15.06 -3.30
C ILE A 57 -14.08 16.22 -3.74
N MET A 58 -12.77 16.14 -3.50
CA MET A 58 -11.83 17.19 -3.92
C MET A 58 -11.85 17.44 -5.44
N ARG A 59 -11.94 16.37 -6.25
CA ARG A 59 -12.09 16.51 -7.70
C ARG A 59 -13.40 17.18 -8.08
N THR A 60 -14.49 16.86 -7.41
CA THR A 60 -15.81 17.49 -7.65
C THR A 60 -15.79 18.96 -7.25
N VAL A 61 -15.19 19.30 -6.11
CA VAL A 61 -14.98 20.70 -5.69
C VAL A 61 -14.21 21.49 -6.74
N GLN A 62 -13.12 20.92 -7.26
CA GLN A 62 -12.32 21.56 -8.31
C GLN A 62 -13.09 21.69 -9.63
N LYS A 63 -13.82 20.64 -10.04
CA LYS A 63 -14.58 20.59 -11.29
C LYS A 63 -15.68 21.65 -11.34
N TYR A 64 -16.38 21.88 -10.22
CA TYR A 64 -17.49 22.84 -10.13
C TYR A 64 -17.09 24.16 -9.44
N ASN A 65 -15.79 24.33 -9.14
CA ASN A 65 -15.22 25.50 -8.47
C ASN A 65 -15.96 25.90 -7.18
N LEU A 66 -16.33 24.89 -6.38
CA LEU A 66 -17.16 25.03 -5.16
C LEU A 66 -16.40 25.63 -3.97
N GLY A 67 -15.10 25.92 -4.13
CA GLY A 67 -14.26 26.49 -3.07
C GLY A 67 -14.18 25.57 -1.85
N LEU A 68 -14.73 26.01 -0.72
CA LEU A 68 -14.75 25.26 0.54
C LEU A 68 -16.08 24.50 0.77
N ASP A 69 -17.01 24.53 -0.18
CA ASP A 69 -18.27 23.79 -0.06
C ASP A 69 -18.10 22.31 -0.41
N LEU A 70 -17.49 21.60 0.53
CA LEU A 70 -17.30 20.14 0.46
C LEU A 70 -18.63 19.39 0.56
N ARG A 71 -19.66 19.98 1.19
CA ARG A 71 -20.95 19.32 1.39
C ARG A 71 -21.69 19.17 0.07
N THR A 72 -21.77 20.24 -0.73
CA THR A 72 -22.38 20.17 -2.06
C THR A 72 -21.60 19.24 -2.99
N ALA A 73 -20.26 19.25 -2.91
CA ALA A 73 -19.43 18.30 -3.64
C ALA A 73 -19.69 16.85 -3.21
N ALA A 74 -19.94 16.61 -1.92
CA ALA A 74 -20.27 15.29 -1.37
C ALA A 74 -21.68 14.80 -1.75
N TYR A 75 -22.60 15.65 -2.19
CA TYR A 75 -23.88 15.18 -2.73
C TYR A 75 -23.84 14.88 -4.23
N THR A 76 -22.79 15.35 -4.93
CA THR A 76 -22.72 15.35 -6.39
C THR A 76 -21.60 14.47 -6.97
N HIS A 77 -20.65 14.05 -6.14
CA HIS A 77 -19.57 13.12 -6.50
C HIS A 77 -20.02 11.68 -6.73
#